data_AF-A0AA35RPX3-F1
#
_entry.id   AF-A0AA35RPX3-F1
#
_cell.length_a   1.000
_cell.length_b   1.000
_cell.length_c   1.000
_cell.angle_alpha   90.00
_cell.angle_beta   90.00
_cell.angle_gamma   90.00
#
_symmetry.space_group_name_H-M   'P 1'
#
loop_
_entity.id
_entity.type
_entity.pdbx_description
1 polymer ?
#
loop_
_entity_poly.entity_id
_entity_poly.type
_entity_poly.pdbx_seq_one_letter_code
_entity_poly.pdbx_strand_id
1 'polypeptide(L)'
;MLRLLRRSRNSMSDEESDALDASQLLGSSDTAADESPSAATIDSRRESRRSHFVFLGIILAAAVLVLVVGLSVGLSSVGGGRSSDPMTRAEELLAEYPVIDGHNDLAYELRANFKNQLGDIDLLKNTSGQYGVAWQTDIPRLRAGHVGGQFWSAYMGCGEPHREDATRTFLDQMDVIKRFVQNYTSTFLWATTSKDMELAVPANKVCWKCYVAVPKPICCADCVTNWCG
;
A
#
# COMPACT_ATOMS: atom_id res chain seq x y z
N MET A 1 -8.05 42.78 -12.67
CA MET A 1 -7.29 43.73 -11.80
C MET A 1 -5.87 43.16 -11.72
N LEU A 2 -4.88 43.62 -12.51
CA LEU A 2 -4.14 44.91 -12.40
C LEU A 2 -3.44 45.03 -11.03
N ARG A 3 -2.11 45.26 -10.90
CA ARG A 3 -1.07 45.65 -11.87
C ARG A 3 0.39 45.38 -11.40
N LEU A 4 1.27 45.08 -12.36
CA LEU A 4 2.67 45.55 -12.56
C LEU A 4 3.74 45.56 -11.45
N LEU A 5 4.87 44.91 -11.79
CA LEU A 5 6.21 45.53 -11.98
C LEU A 5 6.79 44.97 -13.31
N ARG A 6 7.63 45.61 -14.17
CA ARG A 6 8.40 46.89 -14.23
C ARG A 6 9.80 46.92 -13.56
N ARG A 7 10.93 47.19 -14.23
CA ARG A 7 11.32 47.16 -15.68
C ARG A 7 12.86 47.34 -15.85
N SER A 8 13.44 46.63 -16.82
CA SER A 8 14.66 46.91 -17.66
C SER A 8 14.65 45.89 -18.82
N ARG A 9 15.35 45.92 -19.98
CA ARG A 9 16.02 46.88 -20.90
C ARG A 9 16.82 48.11 -20.38
N ASN A 10 18.15 48.00 -20.52
CA ASN A 10 18.97 48.76 -21.50
C ASN A 10 19.17 47.87 -22.78
N SER A 11 19.58 48.25 -24.00
CA SER A 11 19.85 49.49 -24.76
C SER A 11 21.27 49.56 -25.36
N MET A 12 21.36 49.99 -26.64
CA MET A 12 22.50 50.06 -27.57
C MET A 12 23.05 48.69 -28.06
N SER A 13 23.30 48.40 -29.35
CA SER A 13 23.72 49.18 -30.56
C SER A 13 25.24 49.43 -30.62
N ASP A 14 25.95 49.49 -31.76
CA ASP A 14 25.60 49.73 -33.18
C ASP A 14 26.27 48.66 -34.12
N GLU A 15 25.98 48.48 -35.42
CA GLU A 15 26.54 49.15 -36.64
C GLU A 15 28.10 49.07 -36.72
N GLU A 16 28.80 48.90 -37.86
CA GLU A 16 28.47 49.05 -39.29
C GLU A 16 29.24 48.02 -40.17
N SER A 17 28.98 48.00 -41.49
CA SER A 17 29.72 47.23 -42.51
C SER A 17 30.97 47.95 -43.01
N ASP A 18 31.94 47.23 -43.59
CA ASP A 18 32.78 47.82 -44.65
C ASP A 18 33.27 46.79 -45.67
N ALA A 19 33.49 47.22 -46.92
CA ALA A 19 33.92 46.38 -48.03
C ALA A 19 34.74 47.17 -49.05
N LEU A 20 36.00 46.78 -49.28
CA LEU A 20 36.88 47.38 -50.29
C LEU A 20 37.56 46.32 -51.15
N ASP A 21 37.47 46.53 -52.47
CA ASP A 21 38.25 45.82 -53.49
C ASP A 21 39.66 46.42 -53.61
N ALA A 22 40.63 45.57 -53.95
CA ALA A 22 42.01 45.96 -54.22
C ALA A 22 42.64 44.96 -55.20
N SER A 23 42.36 45.15 -56.49
CA SER A 23 42.89 44.32 -57.57
C SER A 23 44.19 44.88 -58.18
N GLN A 24 45.04 43.98 -58.69
CA GLN A 24 46.36 44.25 -59.33
C GLN A 24 47.48 44.63 -58.30
N LEU A 25 48.77 44.31 -58.47
CA LEU A 25 49.58 43.99 -59.67
C LEU A 25 50.64 42.87 -59.44
N LEU A 26 50.99 42.17 -60.53
CA LEU A 26 52.34 41.68 -60.89
C LEU A 26 53.20 40.87 -59.87
N GLY A 27 52.92 39.56 -59.80
CA GLY A 27 53.82 38.52 -60.35
C GLY A 27 55.28 38.36 -59.86
N SER A 28 55.57 37.17 -59.32
CA SER A 28 56.85 36.47 -59.50
C SER A 28 56.59 34.97 -59.63
N SER A 29 57.16 34.33 -60.65
CA SER A 29 57.16 32.88 -60.80
C SER A 29 58.22 32.24 -59.90
N ASP A 30 57.85 31.21 -59.15
CA ASP A 30 58.80 30.18 -58.71
C ASP A 30 58.09 28.82 -58.60
N THR A 31 58.80 27.75 -58.96
CA THR A 31 58.22 26.42 -59.11
C THR A 31 58.26 25.61 -57.80
N ALA A 32 57.12 25.49 -57.13
CA ALA A 32 56.87 24.40 -56.20
C ALA A 32 56.38 23.16 -56.96
N ALA A 33 56.95 21.98 -56.68
CA ALA A 33 56.64 20.77 -57.43
C ALA A 33 55.25 20.18 -57.09
N ASP A 34 54.59 19.60 -58.10
CA ASP A 34 53.39 18.77 -57.93
C ASP A 34 53.79 17.40 -57.35
N GLU A 35 53.90 17.31 -56.03
CA GLU A 35 53.97 16.01 -55.34
C GLU A 35 52.57 15.47 -55.08
N SER A 36 51.92 15.03 -56.16
CA SER A 36 50.65 14.31 -56.11
C SER A 36 50.73 13.12 -55.13
N PRO A 37 49.88 13.05 -54.09
CA PRO A 37 50.04 12.09 -53.01
C PRO A 37 49.84 10.67 -53.53
N SER A 38 50.93 9.89 -53.54
CA SER A 38 50.95 8.53 -54.10
C SER A 38 49.83 7.65 -53.52
N ALA A 39 49.31 6.73 -54.34
CA ALA A 39 48.13 5.93 -54.00
C ALA A 39 48.24 5.21 -52.64
N ALA A 40 49.45 4.80 -52.23
CA ALA A 40 49.72 4.18 -50.93
C ALA A 40 49.39 5.11 -49.72
N THR A 41 49.53 6.43 -49.88
CA THR A 41 49.21 7.43 -48.85
C THR A 41 47.70 7.61 -48.69
N ILE A 42 46.93 7.41 -49.76
CA ILE A 42 45.47 7.41 -49.73
C ILE A 42 44.95 6.09 -49.15
N ASP A 43 45.53 4.95 -49.55
CA ASP A 43 45.07 3.64 -49.13
C ASP A 43 45.36 3.36 -47.65
N SER A 44 46.57 3.70 -47.15
CA SER A 44 46.89 3.63 -45.72
C SER A 44 45.97 4.50 -44.84
N ARG A 45 45.61 5.71 -45.29
CA ARG A 45 44.58 6.54 -44.62
C ARG A 45 43.18 5.93 -44.69
N ARG A 46 42.85 5.22 -45.76
CA ARG A 46 41.55 4.54 -45.95
C ARG A 46 41.44 3.29 -45.05
N GLU A 47 42.51 2.53 -44.93
CA GLU A 47 42.60 1.34 -44.08
C GLU A 47 42.62 1.69 -42.59
N SER A 48 43.40 2.70 -42.18
CA SER A 48 43.32 3.29 -40.84
C SER A 48 41.90 3.72 -40.47
N ARG A 49 41.22 4.48 -41.35
CA ARG A 49 39.84 4.92 -41.06
C ARG A 49 38.86 3.74 -40.99
N ARG A 50 39.02 2.69 -41.82
CA ARG A 50 38.24 1.44 -41.70
C ARG A 50 38.45 0.77 -40.35
N SER A 51 39.69 0.65 -39.86
CA SER A 51 39.95 0.01 -38.56
C SER A 51 39.30 0.78 -37.41
N HIS A 52 39.40 2.11 -37.39
CA HIS A 52 38.76 2.95 -36.37
C HIS A 52 37.23 2.78 -36.33
N PHE A 53 36.55 2.71 -37.47
CA PHE A 53 35.10 2.45 -37.49
C PHE A 53 34.74 1.05 -36.97
N VAL A 54 35.55 0.02 -37.25
CA VAL A 54 35.34 -1.34 -36.71
C VAL A 54 35.54 -1.36 -35.19
N PHE A 55 36.62 -0.75 -34.67
CA PHE A 55 36.84 -0.67 -33.22
C PHE A 55 35.73 0.12 -32.51
N LEU A 56 35.28 1.25 -33.06
CA LEU A 56 34.18 2.03 -32.50
C LEU A 56 32.86 1.23 -32.50
N GLY A 57 32.59 0.47 -33.57
CA GLY A 57 31.43 -0.43 -33.65
C GLY A 57 31.46 -1.56 -32.62
N ILE A 58 32.63 -2.16 -32.38
CA ILE A 58 32.81 -3.19 -31.33
C ILE A 58 32.60 -2.59 -29.93
N ILE A 59 33.12 -1.40 -29.66
CA ILE A 59 32.92 -0.70 -28.38
C ILE A 59 31.45 -0.36 -28.16
N LEU A 60 30.74 0.12 -29.18
CA LEU A 60 29.29 0.37 -29.10
C LEU A 60 28.49 -0.92 -28.89
N ALA A 61 28.81 -2.00 -29.60
CA ALA A 61 28.16 -3.30 -29.40
C ALA A 61 28.38 -3.86 -27.99
N ALA A 62 29.60 -3.73 -27.45
CA ALA A 62 29.91 -4.12 -26.08
C ALA A 62 29.18 -3.26 -25.04
N ALA A 63 29.10 -1.93 -25.25
CA ALA A 63 28.36 -1.04 -24.37
C ALA A 63 26.85 -1.33 -24.36
N VAL A 64 26.26 -1.60 -25.53
CA VAL A 64 24.86 -2.02 -25.65
C VAL A 64 24.63 -3.38 -24.98
N LEU A 65 25.55 -4.35 -25.16
CA LEU A 65 25.46 -5.66 -24.49
C LEU A 65 25.50 -5.51 -22.95
N VAL A 66 26.44 -4.72 -22.42
CA VAL A 66 26.52 -4.43 -20.98
C VAL A 66 25.28 -3.72 -20.47
N LEU A 67 24.70 -2.79 -21.23
CA LEU A 67 23.45 -2.11 -20.87
C LEU A 67 22.27 -3.08 -20.83
N VAL A 68 22.14 -3.98 -21.82
CA VAL A 68 21.06 -4.98 -21.88
C VAL A 68 21.18 -6.02 -20.77
N VAL A 69 22.40 -6.49 -20.46
CA VAL A 69 22.66 -7.39 -19.33
C VAL A 69 22.39 -6.70 -17.99
N GLY A 70 22.83 -5.45 -17.82
CA GLY A 70 22.57 -4.67 -16.60
C GLY A 70 21.07 -4.42 -16.38
N LEU A 71 20.32 -4.07 -17.43
CA LEU A 71 18.87 -3.86 -17.37
C LEU A 71 18.11 -5.16 -17.05
N SER A 72 18.49 -6.30 -17.64
CA SER A 72 17.80 -7.57 -17.41
C SER A 72 18.06 -8.17 -16.02
N VAL A 73 19.29 -8.04 -15.50
CA VAL A 73 19.60 -8.34 -14.09
C VAL A 73 18.85 -7.38 -13.16
N GLY A 74 18.83 -6.08 -13.47
CA GLY A 74 18.10 -5.07 -12.72
C GLY A 74 16.60 -5.37 -12.60
N LEU A 75 15.91 -5.60 -13.72
CA LEU A 75 14.48 -5.94 -13.73
C LEU A 75 14.18 -7.22 -12.93
N SER A 76 15.06 -8.21 -13.00
CA SER A 76 14.91 -9.48 -12.27
C SER A 76 14.98 -9.27 -10.74
N SER A 77 15.73 -8.27 -10.26
CA SER A 77 15.78 -7.90 -8.83
C SER A 77 14.59 -7.06 -8.34
N VAL A 78 13.79 -6.49 -9.25
CA VAL A 78 12.59 -5.68 -8.92
C VAL A 78 11.31 -6.53 -8.86
N GLY A 79 11.38 -7.81 -9.26
CA GLY A 79 10.32 -8.77 -9.01
C GLY A 79 10.16 -9.02 -7.50
N GLY A 80 9.05 -8.51 -6.92
CA GLY A 80 8.75 -8.61 -5.50
C GLY A 80 8.55 -10.05 -5.00
N GLY A 81 9.66 -10.72 -4.72
CA GLY A 81 9.72 -12.06 -4.14
C GLY A 81 9.22 -12.09 -2.70
N ARG A 82 7.90 -12.14 -2.55
CA ARG A 82 7.18 -12.46 -1.31
C ARG A 82 7.73 -13.73 -0.68
N SER A 83 7.73 -13.84 0.65
CA SER A 83 8.39 -14.95 1.34
C SER A 83 7.97 -16.34 0.84
N SER A 84 8.96 -17.24 0.72
CA SER A 84 8.74 -18.66 0.44
C SER A 84 8.40 -19.47 1.69
N ASP A 85 8.60 -18.91 2.89
CA ASP A 85 8.06 -19.47 4.13
C ASP A 85 6.57 -19.14 4.26
N PRO A 86 5.68 -20.15 4.37
CA PRO A 86 4.24 -19.93 4.48
C PRO A 86 3.80 -19.07 5.67
N MET A 87 4.54 -19.08 6.80
CA MET A 87 4.15 -18.29 7.97
C MET A 87 4.42 -16.80 7.76
N THR A 88 5.66 -16.45 7.43
CA THR A 88 6.06 -15.09 7.03
C THR A 88 5.18 -14.57 5.90
N ARG A 89 4.84 -15.43 4.93
CA ARG A 89 3.96 -15.08 3.80
C ARG A 89 2.51 -14.81 4.23
N ALA A 90 2.02 -15.46 5.28
CA ALA A 90 0.73 -15.18 5.88
C ALA A 90 0.76 -13.88 6.70
N GLU A 91 1.80 -13.64 7.51
CA GLU A 91 2.00 -12.39 8.26
C GLU A 91 2.09 -11.17 7.32
N GLU A 92 2.86 -11.27 6.22
CA GLU A 92 2.88 -10.28 5.12
C GLU A 92 1.48 -9.98 4.59
N LEU A 93 0.68 -11.02 4.31
CA LEU A 93 -0.67 -10.88 3.76
C LEU A 93 -1.66 -10.28 4.74
N LEU A 94 -1.61 -10.67 6.02
CA LEU A 94 -2.55 -10.20 7.03
C LEU A 94 -2.17 -8.82 7.60
N ALA A 95 -0.92 -8.38 7.41
CA ALA A 95 -0.54 -6.98 7.59
C ALA A 95 -1.13 -6.06 6.51
N GLU A 96 -1.22 -6.54 5.26
CA GLU A 96 -1.80 -5.80 4.12
C GLU A 96 -3.34 -5.92 4.09
N TYR A 97 -3.89 -7.09 4.42
CA TYR A 97 -5.31 -7.44 4.39
C TYR A 97 -5.75 -8.11 5.71
N PRO A 98 -6.03 -7.32 6.77
CA PRO A 98 -6.46 -7.84 8.06
C PRO A 98 -7.71 -8.72 8.00
N VAL A 99 -7.79 -9.72 8.89
CA VAL A 99 -8.91 -10.66 8.97
C VAL A 99 -10.19 -9.92 9.40
N ILE A 100 -11.31 -10.25 8.74
CA ILE A 100 -12.67 -9.92 9.21
C ILE A 100 -13.32 -11.21 9.70
N ASP A 101 -13.32 -11.43 11.02
CA ASP A 101 -13.96 -12.61 11.61
C ASP A 101 -15.49 -12.44 11.69
N GLY A 102 -16.23 -13.51 11.38
CA GLY A 102 -17.69 -13.50 11.24
C GLY A 102 -18.48 -13.81 12.51
N HIS A 103 -17.87 -14.29 13.60
CA HIS A 103 -18.61 -14.74 14.79
C HIS A 103 -17.72 -14.90 16.03
N ASN A 104 -17.83 -13.99 17.00
CA ASN A 104 -17.14 -14.09 18.28
C ASN A 104 -18.07 -13.83 19.47
N ASP A 105 -18.17 -14.83 20.35
CA ASP A 105 -19.10 -14.90 21.49
C ASP A 105 -18.55 -14.27 22.79
N LEU A 106 -17.55 -13.37 22.71
CA LEU A 106 -17.07 -12.62 23.89
C LEU A 106 -18.22 -11.93 24.66
N ALA A 107 -19.28 -11.47 23.98
CA ALA A 107 -20.46 -10.90 24.66
C ALA A 107 -21.21 -11.94 25.52
N TYR A 108 -21.35 -13.18 25.02
CA TYR A 108 -21.95 -14.28 25.76
C TYR A 108 -21.10 -14.66 26.97
N GLU A 109 -19.77 -14.74 26.80
CA GLU A 109 -18.83 -14.98 27.89
C GLU A 109 -18.90 -13.90 28.99
N LEU A 110 -19.07 -12.63 28.61
CA LEU A 110 -19.31 -11.51 29.53
C LEU A 110 -20.66 -11.64 30.27
N ARG A 111 -21.70 -12.18 29.63
CA ARG A 111 -23.00 -12.44 30.25
C ARG A 111 -22.94 -13.61 31.22
N ALA A 112 -22.45 -14.76 30.76
CA ALA A 112 -22.46 -16.02 31.49
C ALA A 112 -21.62 -15.96 32.77
N ASN A 113 -20.39 -15.43 32.69
CA ASN A 113 -19.45 -15.47 33.81
C ASN A 113 -19.48 -14.18 34.66
N PHE A 114 -19.75 -13.02 34.05
CA PHE A 114 -19.63 -11.70 34.70
C PHE A 114 -20.94 -10.90 34.77
N LYS A 115 -22.08 -11.45 34.28
CA LYS A 115 -23.38 -10.77 34.30
C LYS A 115 -23.34 -9.38 33.63
N ASN A 116 -22.58 -9.26 32.54
CA ASN A 116 -22.31 -8.03 31.78
C ASN A 116 -21.60 -6.89 32.55
N GLN A 117 -20.98 -7.20 33.70
CA GLN A 117 -20.14 -6.26 34.46
C GLN A 117 -18.73 -6.23 33.87
N LEU A 118 -18.22 -5.04 33.56
CA LEU A 118 -16.94 -4.85 32.85
C LEU A 118 -15.80 -4.36 33.74
N GLY A 119 -16.07 -4.07 35.03
CA GLY A 119 -15.08 -3.49 35.94
C GLY A 119 -13.95 -4.46 36.30
N ASP A 120 -14.26 -5.76 36.35
CA ASP A 120 -13.33 -6.81 36.76
C ASP A 120 -12.49 -7.37 35.60
N ILE A 121 -12.59 -6.79 34.40
CA ILE A 121 -12.16 -7.41 33.13
C ILE A 121 -11.25 -6.48 32.33
N ASP A 122 -9.96 -6.81 32.33
CA ASP A 122 -8.97 -6.15 31.48
C ASP A 122 -8.71 -6.96 30.20
N LEU A 123 -9.16 -6.44 29.05
CA LEU A 123 -8.92 -7.02 27.73
C LEU A 123 -7.57 -6.62 27.12
N LEU A 124 -6.81 -5.70 27.74
CA LEU A 124 -5.43 -5.37 27.33
C LEU A 124 -4.42 -6.41 27.82
N LYS A 125 -4.81 -7.30 28.74
CA LYS A 125 -4.02 -8.45 29.20
C LYS A 125 -4.42 -9.72 28.45
N ASN A 126 -3.53 -10.72 28.46
CA ASN A 126 -3.85 -12.06 27.98
C ASN A 126 -4.92 -12.69 28.89
N THR A 127 -6.09 -13.00 28.36
CA THR A 127 -7.24 -13.58 29.08
C THR A 127 -7.22 -15.11 29.14
N SER A 128 -6.27 -15.76 28.45
CA SER A 128 -6.14 -17.22 28.45
C SER A 128 -5.84 -17.75 29.85
N GLY A 129 -6.77 -18.52 30.41
CA GLY A 129 -6.67 -19.06 31.78
C GLY A 129 -6.91 -18.03 32.89
N GLN A 130 -7.33 -16.81 32.56
CA GLN A 130 -7.75 -15.82 33.56
C GLN A 130 -9.19 -16.05 34.02
N TYR A 131 -9.55 -15.47 35.15
CA TYR A 131 -10.94 -15.39 35.66
C TYR A 131 -11.67 -16.74 35.83
N GLY A 132 -10.95 -17.87 35.81
CA GLY A 132 -11.52 -19.23 35.85
C GLY A 132 -12.03 -19.77 34.51
N VAL A 133 -11.81 -19.06 33.39
CA VAL A 133 -12.33 -19.40 32.07
C VAL A 133 -11.26 -19.33 30.97
N ALA A 134 -11.26 -20.29 30.06
CA ALA A 134 -10.25 -20.44 29.01
C ALA A 134 -10.53 -19.54 27.79
N TRP A 135 -10.63 -18.23 28.00
CA TRP A 135 -11.02 -17.28 26.95
C TRP A 135 -10.07 -17.26 25.76
N GLN A 136 -10.67 -17.18 24.57
CA GLN A 136 -9.97 -17.14 23.28
C GLN A 136 -9.65 -15.70 22.82
N THR A 137 -10.40 -14.70 23.32
CA THR A 137 -10.37 -13.32 22.83
C THR A 137 -9.76 -12.36 23.85
N ASP A 138 -8.75 -11.60 23.42
CA ASP A 138 -8.24 -10.39 24.07
C ASP A 138 -7.54 -9.48 23.05
N ILE A 139 -7.24 -8.24 23.44
CA ILE A 139 -6.63 -7.26 22.55
C ILE A 139 -5.23 -7.70 22.08
N PRO A 140 -4.31 -8.19 22.93
CA PRO A 140 -3.03 -8.75 22.47
C PRO A 140 -3.18 -9.82 21.38
N ARG A 141 -4.08 -10.79 21.54
CA ARG A 141 -4.33 -11.86 20.54
C ARG A 141 -5.04 -11.36 19.30
N LEU A 142 -6.00 -10.43 19.41
CA LEU A 142 -6.62 -9.78 18.24
C LEU A 142 -5.58 -9.02 17.39
N ARG A 143 -4.58 -8.38 18.02
CA ARG A 143 -3.47 -7.73 17.31
C ARG A 143 -2.51 -8.73 16.68
N ALA A 144 -2.06 -9.74 17.44
CA ALA A 144 -1.15 -10.77 16.93
C ALA A 144 -1.77 -11.63 15.82
N GLY A 145 -3.09 -11.86 15.86
CA GLY A 145 -3.86 -12.54 14.81
C GLY A 145 -4.29 -11.64 13.66
N HIS A 146 -3.81 -10.39 13.58
CA HIS A 146 -4.13 -9.45 12.51
C HIS A 146 -5.64 -9.25 12.26
N VAL A 147 -6.44 -9.25 13.31
CA VAL A 147 -7.90 -9.04 13.20
C VAL A 147 -8.18 -7.56 13.02
N GLY A 148 -8.64 -7.16 11.83
CA GLY A 148 -9.06 -5.78 11.53
C GLY A 148 -10.57 -5.59 11.54
N GLY A 149 -11.34 -6.68 11.41
CA GLY A 149 -12.79 -6.70 11.53
C GLY A 149 -13.26 -7.85 12.40
N GLN A 150 -14.33 -7.64 13.15
CA GLN A 150 -15.00 -8.65 13.95
C GLN A 150 -16.52 -8.51 13.78
N PHE A 151 -17.25 -9.60 13.81
CA PHE A 151 -18.68 -9.57 14.11
C PHE A 151 -18.90 -10.12 15.51
N TRP A 152 -19.30 -9.26 16.45
CA TRP A 152 -19.63 -9.68 17.81
C TRP A 152 -21.02 -10.29 17.82
N SER A 153 -21.10 -11.49 18.39
CA SER A 153 -22.30 -12.30 18.47
C SER A 153 -23.17 -11.85 19.65
N ALA A 154 -24.37 -11.37 19.38
CA ALA A 154 -25.39 -11.11 20.40
C ALA A 154 -26.23 -12.38 20.66
N TYR A 155 -25.56 -13.46 21.09
CA TYR A 155 -26.14 -14.79 21.24
C TYR A 155 -26.94 -14.97 22.54
N MET A 156 -27.91 -15.89 22.48
CA MET A 156 -28.60 -16.44 23.65
C MET A 156 -29.00 -17.91 23.39
N GLY A 157 -28.80 -18.79 24.36
CA GLY A 157 -29.13 -20.21 24.25
C GLY A 157 -30.63 -20.48 24.40
N CYS A 158 -31.23 -21.23 23.47
CA CYS A 158 -32.68 -21.54 23.51
C CYS A 158 -33.12 -22.42 24.70
N GLY A 159 -32.19 -22.99 25.45
CA GLY A 159 -32.45 -23.75 26.68
C GLY A 159 -32.26 -22.95 27.97
N GLU A 160 -31.94 -21.66 27.89
CA GLU A 160 -31.68 -20.83 29.05
C GLU A 160 -32.97 -20.36 29.76
N PRO A 161 -32.93 -20.12 31.08
CA PRO A 161 -33.94 -19.31 31.76
C PRO A 161 -34.06 -17.93 31.09
N HIS A 162 -35.25 -17.31 31.18
CA HIS A 162 -35.56 -16.00 30.57
C HIS A 162 -35.71 -16.03 29.03
N ARG A 163 -36.05 -17.18 28.43
CA ARG A 163 -36.46 -17.26 27.01
C ARG A 163 -37.66 -16.35 26.68
N GLU A 164 -38.56 -16.15 27.64
CA GLU A 164 -39.68 -15.20 27.57
C GLU A 164 -39.22 -13.73 27.49
N ASP A 165 -38.01 -13.42 27.98
CA ASP A 165 -37.35 -12.11 27.96
C ASP A 165 -36.28 -12.05 26.84
N ALA A 166 -36.46 -12.77 25.73
CA ALA A 166 -35.49 -12.85 24.62
C ALA A 166 -35.09 -11.47 24.06
N THR A 167 -36.06 -10.58 23.82
CA THR A 167 -35.81 -9.21 23.35
C THR A 167 -34.95 -8.41 24.33
N ARG A 168 -35.20 -8.57 25.64
CA ARG A 168 -34.41 -7.93 26.69
C ARG A 168 -32.98 -8.48 26.73
N THR A 169 -32.84 -9.81 26.72
CA THR A 169 -31.55 -10.49 26.69
C THR A 169 -30.71 -10.01 25.50
N PHE A 170 -31.31 -9.93 24.32
CA PHE A 170 -30.66 -9.39 23.12
C PHE A 170 -30.23 -7.92 23.28
N LEU A 171 -31.08 -7.06 23.85
CA LEU A 171 -30.73 -5.65 24.11
C LEU A 171 -29.60 -5.51 25.14
N ASP A 172 -29.60 -6.32 26.20
CA ASP A 172 -28.52 -6.38 27.19
C ASP A 172 -27.19 -6.87 26.57
N GLN A 173 -27.24 -7.73 25.54
CA GLN A 173 -26.06 -8.09 24.74
C GLN A 173 -25.61 -6.98 23.78
N MET A 174 -26.53 -6.27 23.12
CA MET A 174 -26.16 -5.09 22.33
C MET A 174 -25.55 -3.98 23.20
N ASP A 175 -26.01 -3.81 24.44
CA ASP A 175 -25.47 -2.87 25.42
C ASP A 175 -24.06 -3.26 25.90
N VAL A 176 -23.84 -4.51 26.35
CA VAL A 176 -22.50 -4.91 26.81
C VAL A 176 -21.45 -4.80 25.70
N ILE A 177 -21.82 -5.12 24.46
CA ILE A 177 -20.96 -4.91 23.29
C ILE A 177 -20.61 -3.43 23.14
N LYS A 178 -21.61 -2.52 23.12
CA LYS A 178 -21.37 -1.07 23.04
C LYS A 178 -20.49 -0.54 24.18
N ARG A 179 -20.60 -1.09 25.39
CA ARG A 179 -19.82 -0.66 26.55
C ARG A 179 -18.36 -1.12 26.52
N PHE A 180 -18.06 -2.39 26.25
CA PHE A 180 -16.64 -2.81 26.21
C PHE A 180 -15.88 -2.13 25.06
N VAL A 181 -16.58 -1.91 23.95
CA VAL A 181 -16.15 -1.07 22.83
C VAL A 181 -15.72 0.34 23.28
N GLN A 182 -16.55 0.99 24.10
CA GLN A 182 -16.30 2.35 24.58
C GLN A 182 -15.14 2.40 25.59
N ASN A 183 -14.95 1.33 26.37
CA ASN A 183 -13.81 1.21 27.29
C ASN A 183 -12.45 1.14 26.57
N TYR A 184 -12.39 0.58 25.35
CA TYR A 184 -11.14 0.34 24.62
C TYR A 184 -11.07 1.05 23.25
N THR A 185 -11.61 2.27 23.14
CA THR A 185 -11.65 3.08 21.90
C THR A 185 -10.30 3.35 21.22
N SER A 186 -9.17 3.14 21.88
CA SER A 186 -7.84 3.13 21.26
C SER A 186 -7.65 1.97 20.28
N THR A 187 -8.16 0.78 20.63
CA THR A 187 -8.17 -0.42 19.79
C THR A 187 -9.40 -0.48 18.88
N PHE A 188 -10.53 0.01 19.36
CA PHE A 188 -11.86 -0.35 18.85
C PHE A 188 -12.57 0.80 18.10
N LEU A 189 -13.18 0.51 16.94
CA LEU A 189 -14.06 1.43 16.18
C LEU A 189 -15.45 0.82 15.87
N TRP A 190 -16.51 1.54 16.23
CA TRP A 190 -17.90 1.11 15.95
C TRP A 190 -18.25 1.29 14.48
N ALA A 191 -18.45 0.19 13.76
CA ALA A 191 -18.90 0.18 12.37
C ALA A 191 -20.36 -0.29 12.21
N THR A 192 -21.00 0.31 11.22
CA THR A 192 -22.36 -0.01 10.77
C THR A 192 -22.41 -0.27 9.26
N THR A 193 -21.50 0.36 8.50
CA THR A 193 -21.32 0.25 7.05
C THR A 193 -19.96 -0.41 6.71
N SER A 194 -19.76 -0.82 5.46
CA SER A 194 -18.43 -1.26 4.98
C SER A 194 -17.41 -0.11 5.02
N LYS A 195 -17.86 1.12 4.73
CA LYS A 195 -17.03 2.32 4.75
C LYS A 195 -16.46 2.63 6.13
N ASP A 196 -17.18 2.30 7.20
CA ASP A 196 -16.67 2.41 8.57
C ASP A 196 -15.54 1.41 8.83
N MET A 197 -15.58 0.23 8.19
CA MET A 197 -14.51 -0.79 8.25
C MET A 197 -13.30 -0.40 7.41
N GLU A 198 -13.52 0.14 6.20
CA GLU A 198 -12.47 0.72 5.33
C GLU A 198 -11.68 1.83 6.05
N LEU A 199 -12.31 2.60 6.94
CA LEU A 199 -11.68 3.64 7.75
C LEU A 199 -10.88 3.11 8.97
N ALA A 200 -11.13 1.88 9.43
CA ALA A 200 -10.45 1.31 10.60
C ALA A 200 -9.05 0.76 10.28
N VAL A 201 -8.87 0.20 9.09
CA VAL A 201 -7.59 -0.36 8.61
C VAL A 201 -6.45 0.68 8.67
N PRO A 202 -6.55 1.87 8.04
CA PRO A 202 -5.49 2.89 8.13
C PRO A 202 -5.38 3.52 9.53
N ALA A 203 -6.41 3.43 10.37
CA ALA A 203 -6.37 3.86 11.76
C ALA A 203 -5.73 2.83 12.70
N ASN A 204 -5.33 1.65 12.19
CA ASN A 204 -4.91 0.48 12.96
C ASN A 204 -5.90 0.16 14.10
N LYS A 205 -7.19 0.07 13.78
CA LYS A 205 -8.24 -0.33 14.73
C LYS A 205 -8.92 -1.62 14.30
N VAL A 206 -9.35 -2.40 15.28
CA VAL A 206 -10.29 -3.49 15.06
C VAL A 206 -11.67 -2.88 14.96
N CYS A 207 -12.28 -2.96 13.79
CA CYS A 207 -13.66 -2.56 13.58
C CYS A 207 -14.59 -3.72 13.95
N TRP A 208 -15.86 -3.44 14.27
CA TRP A 208 -16.90 -4.47 14.26
C TRP A 208 -18.23 -3.92 13.84
N LYS A 209 -19.11 -4.87 13.51
CA LYS A 209 -20.55 -4.70 13.42
C LYS A 209 -21.22 -5.80 14.25
N CYS A 210 -22.27 -5.48 14.99
CA CYS A 210 -23.05 -6.52 15.68
C CYS A 210 -23.80 -7.38 14.65
N TYR A 211 -23.82 -8.70 14.85
CA TYR A 211 -24.69 -9.61 14.11
C TYR A 211 -25.65 -10.33 15.05
N VAL A 212 -26.86 -10.62 14.56
CA VAL A 212 -27.96 -11.20 15.32
C VAL A 212 -27.90 -12.73 15.20
N ALA A 213 -27.21 -13.36 16.14
CA ALA A 213 -26.98 -14.80 16.19
C ALA A 213 -28.17 -15.58 16.77
N VAL A 214 -29.32 -15.56 16.09
CA VAL A 214 -30.49 -16.36 16.48
C VAL A 214 -30.45 -17.73 15.76
N PRO A 215 -30.41 -18.86 16.50
CA PRO A 215 -30.45 -20.19 15.90
C PRO A 215 -31.81 -20.52 15.25
N LYS A 216 -31.81 -21.55 14.40
CA LYS A 216 -32.92 -21.99 13.53
C LYS A 216 -34.29 -22.16 14.26
N PRO A 217 -35.43 -22.03 13.54
CA PRO A 217 -36.53 -21.11 13.87
C PRO A 217 -37.43 -21.48 15.07
N ILE A 218 -37.10 -22.53 15.82
CA ILE A 218 -37.89 -23.00 16.97
C ILE A 218 -37.97 -21.94 18.08
N CYS A 219 -36.97 -21.06 18.20
CA CYS A 219 -36.83 -20.13 19.32
C CYS A 219 -37.46 -18.75 19.10
N CYS A 220 -38.07 -18.48 17.93
CA CYS A 220 -38.55 -17.15 17.54
C CYS A 220 -39.81 -17.15 16.63
N ALA A 221 -40.55 -18.26 16.59
CA ALA A 221 -41.71 -18.42 15.69
C ALA A 221 -42.75 -17.29 15.79
N ASP A 222 -43.02 -16.80 17.01
CA ASP A 222 -44.05 -15.78 17.28
C ASP A 222 -43.50 -14.34 17.39
N CYS A 223 -42.17 -14.12 17.34
CA CYS A 223 -41.58 -12.79 17.52
C CYS A 223 -41.25 -12.07 16.20
N VAL A 224 -40.87 -12.80 15.15
CA VAL A 224 -40.37 -12.21 13.90
C VAL A 224 -41.50 -11.78 12.95
N THR A 225 -42.67 -12.41 13.06
CA THR A 225 -43.82 -12.23 12.15
C THR A 225 -44.44 -10.83 12.17
N ASN A 226 -44.23 -10.04 13.23
CA ASN A 226 -44.84 -8.73 13.43
C ASN A 226 -43.89 -7.53 13.18
N TRP A 227 -42.67 -7.75 12.68
CA TRP A 227 -41.65 -6.69 12.51
C TRP A 227 -41.26 -6.36 11.06
N CYS A 228 -42.03 -6.84 10.08
CA CYS A 228 -41.88 -6.53 8.65
C CYS A 228 -43.19 -5.97 8.05
N GLY A 229 -43.72 -4.92 8.66
CA GLY A 229 -44.88 -4.14 8.20
C GLY A 229 -44.61 -2.64 8.29
#